data_AF-A0A0N1II47-F1
#
_entry.id   AF-A0A0N1II47-F1
#
_cell.length_a   1.000
_cell.length_b   1.000
_cell.length_c   1.000
_cell.angle_alpha   90.00
_cell.angle_beta   90.00
_cell.angle_gamma   90.00
#
_symmetry.space_group_name_H-M   'P 1'
#
loop_
_entity.id
_entity.type
_entity.pdbx_description
1 polymer ?
#
loop_
_entity_poly.entity_id
_entity_poly.type
_entity_poly.pdbx_seq_one_letter_code
_entity_poly.pdbx_strand_id
1 'polypeptide(L)'
;MRGASQPLSPLLLAASRSQSWADVLRAYSQCHTYLHNSYQPTTAELQYGLARMDNAWSLTLFYYGLIKGSTTSATPDSSLVATMLRRYKELNYMKGLTRIIEEDVDGATLDGAKAKITLASFTGMWEVALSTLMKQPKLKHNHSFRRSVLATLSANNQWELALQVLRSPPAMELHPAVVRPLVRCFGRLHQSDKALRLAAASLAAGYAFDTTLLSALLVTLQETNQWSAALGAAQSMQLFSATRAEGRKNSHLFNQLVNCLYEADLYSDYTLDEVVRDVLNRTNPREGVVAGRGPKEKQFRLRLHAEIFQKFQGVLLPLSQLYSKIIRIPRWYSRSIANIVDTAVKDTSVILVIDTNFLLHLVHKNLSPEHFYAYMKRQYPDLQAYGFATIVIPFTVLQEAYTLIWNGREHIPLPIKARLWSRINTIVEQPHVYALSLAGEFPSISLGILPKMAYSNMPGNVAGVFQHDPDLRILNVCVSLQHYLRVVKITENLGGVPPLEGIALFALLKYHVRRYCNTVKGCCVDRLLLCTMDRRMSRAAEQLGIRVFPSISNTP
;
A
#
# COMPACT_ATOMS: atom_id res chain seq x y z
N MET A 1 38.17 19.54 -48.89
CA MET A 1 38.07 18.20 -49.51
C MET A 1 36.96 17.42 -48.83
N ARG A 2 35.87 17.17 -49.56
CA ARG A 2 34.73 16.37 -49.11
C ARG A 2 35.18 14.92 -49.01
N GLY A 3 35.21 14.37 -47.79
CA GLY A 3 35.35 12.93 -47.61
C GLY A 3 34.14 12.24 -48.23
N ALA A 4 34.39 11.33 -49.16
CA ALA A 4 33.38 10.62 -49.94
C ALA A 4 32.30 10.04 -49.01
N SER A 5 31.07 10.51 -49.17
CA SER A 5 29.88 9.92 -48.57
C SER A 5 29.80 8.47 -49.04
N GLN A 6 30.03 7.52 -48.12
CA GLN A 6 29.67 6.13 -48.36
C GLN A 6 28.22 6.10 -48.88
N PRO A 7 27.91 5.31 -49.92
CA PRO A 7 26.55 5.22 -50.42
C PRO A 7 25.64 4.81 -49.25
N LEU A 8 24.66 5.67 -48.93
CA LEU A 8 23.65 5.39 -47.92
C LEU A 8 22.99 4.07 -48.29
N SER A 9 23.14 3.09 -47.42
CA SER A 9 22.62 1.75 -47.69
C SER A 9 21.10 1.77 -47.86
N PRO A 10 20.54 0.84 -48.66
CA PRO A 10 19.11 0.78 -48.97
C PRO A 10 18.20 0.90 -47.74
N LEU A 11 18.57 0.30 -46.59
CA LEU A 11 17.80 0.40 -45.35
C LEU A 11 17.83 1.82 -44.73
N LEU A 12 19.00 2.47 -44.71
CA LEU A 12 19.16 3.83 -44.19
C LEU A 12 18.50 4.86 -45.10
N LEU A 13 18.53 4.64 -46.42
CA LEU A 13 17.90 5.49 -47.40
C LEU A 13 16.37 5.40 -47.34
N ALA A 14 15.82 4.19 -47.16
CA ALA A 14 14.40 3.98 -46.90
C ALA A 14 13.97 4.64 -45.57
N ALA A 15 14.74 4.45 -44.49
CA ALA A 15 14.45 5.05 -43.18
C ALA A 15 14.49 6.60 -43.19
N SER A 16 15.26 7.22 -44.09
CA SER A 16 15.36 8.68 -44.19
C SER A 16 14.19 9.36 -44.89
N ARG A 17 13.39 8.62 -45.67
CA ARG A 17 12.32 9.17 -46.54
C ARG A 17 10.90 8.82 -46.11
N SER A 18 10.74 7.96 -45.10
CA SER A 18 9.44 7.46 -44.66
C SER A 18 8.93 8.18 -43.40
N GLN A 19 7.62 8.44 -43.35
CA GLN A 19 6.96 9.03 -42.17
C GLN A 19 6.62 7.99 -41.09
N SER A 20 6.55 6.71 -41.45
CA SER A 20 6.31 5.60 -40.53
C SER A 20 7.25 4.41 -40.80
N TRP A 21 7.61 3.65 -39.76
CA TRP A 21 8.44 2.45 -39.90
C TRP A 21 7.74 1.30 -40.63
N ALA A 22 6.42 1.30 -40.72
CA ALA A 22 5.68 0.37 -41.56
C ALA A 22 5.96 0.63 -43.05
N ASP A 23 6.09 1.90 -43.44
CA ASP A 23 6.46 2.27 -44.81
C ASP A 23 7.93 1.96 -45.10
N VAL A 24 8.81 2.08 -44.10
CA VAL A 24 10.22 1.65 -44.22
C VAL A 24 10.31 0.15 -44.45
N LEU A 25 9.58 -0.66 -43.68
CA LEU A 25 9.55 -2.12 -43.83
C LEU A 25 8.96 -2.54 -45.19
N ARG A 26 7.92 -1.85 -45.67
CA ARG A 26 7.33 -2.09 -46.99
C ARG A 26 8.30 -1.72 -48.11
N ALA A 27 8.90 -0.53 -48.05
CA ALA A 27 9.91 -0.07 -49.01
C ALA A 27 11.14 -0.99 -49.02
N TYR A 28 11.59 -1.43 -47.84
CA TYR A 28 12.68 -2.40 -47.72
C TYR A 28 12.31 -3.74 -48.35
N SER A 29 11.11 -4.27 -48.09
CA SER A 29 10.67 -5.55 -48.69
C SER A 29 10.61 -5.49 -50.23
N GLN A 30 10.19 -4.35 -50.78
CA GLN A 30 10.17 -4.09 -52.22
C GLN A 30 11.60 -3.95 -52.78
N CYS A 31 12.47 -3.18 -52.11
CA CYS A 31 13.88 -3.06 -52.51
C CYS A 31 14.61 -4.41 -52.43
N HIS A 32 14.29 -5.24 -51.44
CA HIS A 32 14.85 -6.59 -51.29
C HIS A 32 14.45 -7.50 -52.44
N THR A 33 13.19 -7.44 -52.92
CA THR A 33 12.78 -8.18 -54.12
C THR A 33 13.55 -7.75 -55.38
N TYR A 34 13.93 -6.48 -55.51
CA TYR A 34 14.71 -5.99 -56.64
C TYR A 34 16.23 -6.26 -56.53
N LEU A 35 16.75 -6.42 -55.31
CA LEU A 35 18.19 -6.57 -55.02
C LEU A 35 18.57 -8.00 -54.59
N HIS A 36 17.78 -9.00 -54.98
CA HIS A 36 18.02 -10.39 -54.60
C HIS A 36 19.48 -10.80 -54.91
N ASN A 37 20.19 -11.36 -53.93
CA ASN A 37 21.60 -11.80 -53.97
C ASN A 37 22.69 -10.71 -54.04
N SER A 38 22.36 -9.42 -54.04
CA SER A 38 23.35 -8.33 -54.18
C SER A 38 23.51 -7.42 -52.96
N TYR A 39 22.57 -7.43 -52.01
CA TYR A 39 22.66 -6.64 -50.77
C TYR A 39 22.19 -7.44 -49.55
N GLN A 40 23.06 -7.51 -48.54
CA GLN A 40 22.73 -7.97 -47.18
C GLN A 40 22.90 -6.80 -46.21
N PRO A 41 21.92 -6.51 -45.35
CA PRO A 41 22.02 -5.42 -44.38
C PRO A 41 23.15 -5.72 -43.39
N THR A 42 23.98 -4.72 -43.11
CA THR A 42 25.07 -4.88 -42.15
C THR A 42 24.54 -4.90 -40.71
N THR A 43 25.28 -5.48 -39.77
CA THR A 43 24.90 -5.50 -38.34
C THR A 43 24.73 -4.09 -37.78
N ALA A 44 25.53 -3.11 -38.22
CA ALA A 44 25.38 -1.70 -37.84
C ALA A 44 24.07 -1.07 -38.32
N GLU A 45 23.61 -1.41 -39.53
CA GLU A 45 22.34 -0.94 -40.10
C GLU A 45 21.13 -1.52 -39.37
N LEU A 46 21.20 -2.82 -39.04
CA LEU A 46 20.16 -3.49 -38.27
C LEU A 46 20.08 -2.94 -36.83
N GLN A 47 21.22 -2.63 -36.20
CA GLN A 47 21.26 -1.97 -34.89
C GLN A 47 20.63 -0.57 -34.94
N TYR A 48 20.94 0.22 -35.97
CA TYR A 48 20.36 1.54 -36.16
C TYR A 48 18.84 1.48 -36.36
N GLY A 49 18.35 0.52 -37.15
CA GLY A 49 16.92 0.25 -37.34
C GLY A 49 16.22 -0.11 -36.03
N LEU A 50 16.79 -1.03 -35.24
CA LEU A 50 16.25 -1.41 -33.92
C LEU A 50 16.16 -0.23 -32.95
N ALA A 51 17.16 0.66 -32.95
CA ALA A 51 17.20 1.80 -32.06
C ALA A 51 16.10 2.84 -32.34
N ARG A 52 15.60 2.90 -33.58
CA ARG A 52 14.62 3.89 -34.03
C ARG A 52 13.16 3.43 -34.00
N MET A 53 12.87 2.20 -33.58
CA MET A 53 11.49 1.70 -33.48
C MET A 53 10.78 2.28 -32.25
N ASP A 54 9.62 2.90 -32.46
CA ASP A 54 8.93 3.67 -31.42
C ASP A 54 8.02 2.82 -30.52
N ASN A 55 7.60 1.65 -30.98
CA ASN A 55 6.65 0.79 -30.26
C ASN A 55 7.02 -0.69 -30.32
N ALA A 56 6.51 -1.47 -29.36
CA ALA A 56 6.87 -2.89 -29.22
C ALA A 56 6.46 -3.75 -30.43
N TRP A 57 5.38 -3.39 -31.11
CA TRP A 57 4.87 -4.11 -32.27
C TRP A 57 5.79 -3.97 -33.49
N SER A 58 6.19 -2.74 -33.84
CA SER A 58 7.15 -2.46 -34.91
C SER A 58 8.50 -3.09 -34.64
N LEU A 59 8.97 -3.02 -33.39
CA LEU A 59 10.20 -3.66 -32.95
C LEU A 59 10.15 -5.19 -33.15
N THR A 60 9.01 -5.83 -32.83
CA THR A 60 8.79 -7.28 -33.03
C THR A 60 8.81 -7.65 -34.51
N LEU A 61 8.08 -6.91 -35.34
CA LEU A 61 8.05 -7.14 -36.78
C LEU A 61 9.42 -6.97 -37.43
N PHE A 62 10.18 -5.95 -37.01
CA PHE A 62 11.53 -5.72 -37.51
C PHE A 62 12.46 -6.87 -37.15
N TYR A 63 12.41 -7.34 -35.91
CA TYR A 63 13.25 -8.43 -35.43
C TYR A 63 12.94 -9.77 -36.12
N TYR A 64 11.67 -10.18 -36.14
CA TYR A 64 11.28 -11.46 -36.73
C TYR A 64 11.25 -11.43 -38.26
N GLY A 65 10.87 -10.31 -38.87
CA GLY A 65 10.74 -10.18 -40.31
C GLY A 65 12.07 -9.93 -41.03
N LEU A 66 12.94 -9.08 -40.46
CA LEU A 66 14.20 -8.71 -41.11
C LEU A 66 15.42 -9.37 -40.48
N ILE A 67 15.56 -9.35 -39.16
CA ILE A 67 16.76 -9.89 -38.51
C ILE A 67 16.77 -11.42 -38.60
N LYS A 68 15.73 -12.10 -38.11
CA LYS A 68 15.62 -13.56 -38.24
C LYS A 68 15.43 -14.02 -39.68
N GLY A 69 14.75 -13.24 -40.50
CA GLY A 69 14.52 -13.56 -41.92
C GLY A 69 15.79 -13.48 -42.78
N SER A 70 16.79 -12.69 -42.40
CA SER A 70 18.04 -12.51 -43.16
C SER A 70 19.21 -13.37 -42.66
N THR A 71 19.14 -13.91 -41.45
CA THR A 71 20.18 -14.80 -40.90
C THR A 71 19.96 -16.25 -41.34
N THR A 72 20.97 -16.87 -41.94
CA THR A 72 20.99 -18.31 -42.28
C THR A 72 21.23 -19.22 -41.08
N SER A 73 21.71 -18.69 -39.95
CA SER A 73 21.84 -19.39 -38.67
C SER A 73 20.54 -19.34 -37.88
N ALA A 74 20.26 -20.40 -37.10
CA ALA A 74 19.08 -20.48 -36.24
C ALA A 74 19.02 -19.39 -35.14
N THR A 75 20.17 -18.78 -34.80
CA THR A 75 20.28 -17.69 -33.83
C THR A 75 20.91 -16.45 -34.47
N PRO A 76 20.33 -15.24 -34.30
CA PRO A 76 20.91 -14.00 -34.80
C PRO A 76 22.11 -13.54 -33.95
N ASP A 77 22.89 -12.57 -34.46
CA ASP A 77 24.07 -12.04 -33.76
C ASP A 77 23.74 -11.55 -32.34
N SER A 78 24.58 -11.94 -31.37
CA SER A 78 24.50 -11.59 -29.95
C SER A 78 24.33 -10.09 -29.68
N SER A 79 24.94 -9.24 -30.51
CA SER A 79 24.85 -7.79 -30.39
C SER A 79 23.44 -7.25 -30.71
N LEU A 80 22.76 -7.86 -31.69
CA LEU A 80 21.39 -7.55 -32.09
C LEU A 80 20.38 -8.06 -31.06
N VAL A 81 20.58 -9.29 -30.55
CA VAL A 81 19.77 -9.86 -29.46
C VAL A 81 19.85 -8.99 -28.21
N ALA A 82 21.05 -8.54 -27.81
CA ALA A 82 21.24 -7.67 -26.65
C ALA A 82 20.56 -6.30 -26.81
N THR A 83 20.63 -5.71 -28.02
CA THR A 83 19.96 -4.44 -28.35
C THR A 83 18.44 -4.60 -28.30
N MET A 84 17.93 -5.71 -28.83
CA MET A 84 16.51 -6.04 -28.84
C MET A 84 15.95 -6.23 -27.43
N LEU A 85 16.65 -7.00 -26.58
CA LEU A 85 16.29 -7.20 -25.18
C LEU A 85 16.28 -5.88 -24.39
N ARG A 86 17.24 -4.98 -24.67
CA ARG A 86 17.29 -3.65 -24.07
C ARG A 86 16.07 -2.81 -24.47
N ARG A 87 15.71 -2.81 -25.76
CA ARG A 87 14.55 -2.06 -26.27
C ARG A 87 13.22 -2.62 -25.76
N TYR A 88 13.05 -3.95 -25.71
CA TYR A 88 11.87 -4.54 -25.08
C TYR A 88 11.77 -4.25 -23.59
N LYS A 89 12.90 -4.15 -22.88
CA LYS A 89 12.94 -3.72 -21.48
C LYS A 89 12.52 -2.25 -21.34
N GLU A 90 12.99 -1.36 -22.21
CA GLU A 90 12.59 0.07 -22.23
C GLU A 90 11.10 0.23 -22.54
N LEU A 91 10.56 -0.56 -23.46
CA LEU A 91 9.16 -0.56 -23.87
C LEU A 91 8.26 -1.44 -22.98
N ASN A 92 8.81 -2.06 -21.94
CA ASN A 92 8.14 -2.96 -21.00
C ASN A 92 7.33 -4.10 -21.65
N TYR A 93 7.80 -4.61 -22.80
CA TYR A 93 7.11 -5.66 -23.55
C TYR A 93 7.56 -7.06 -23.12
N MET A 94 6.98 -7.53 -22.01
CA MET A 94 7.40 -8.77 -21.36
C MET A 94 7.24 -10.02 -22.22
N LYS A 95 6.15 -10.14 -23.01
CA LYS A 95 5.89 -11.31 -23.87
C LYS A 95 6.91 -11.49 -24.99
N GLY A 96 7.40 -10.41 -25.58
CA GLY A 96 8.47 -10.48 -26.59
C GLY A 96 9.81 -10.78 -25.94
N LEU A 97 10.05 -10.24 -24.74
CA LEU A 97 11.27 -10.49 -23.99
C LEU A 97 11.38 -11.96 -23.57
N THR A 98 10.29 -12.60 -23.13
CA THR A 98 10.28 -14.04 -22.83
C THR A 98 10.58 -14.89 -24.06
N ARG A 99 9.96 -14.56 -25.20
CA ARG A 99 10.14 -15.29 -26.46
C ARG A 99 11.58 -15.26 -26.97
N ILE A 100 12.22 -14.09 -26.94
CA ILE A 100 13.63 -13.95 -27.34
C ILE A 100 14.58 -14.68 -26.38
N ILE A 101 14.29 -14.68 -25.07
CA ILE A 101 15.10 -15.43 -24.09
C ILE A 101 15.09 -16.94 -24.39
N GLU A 102 13.94 -17.48 -24.80
CA GLU A 102 13.79 -18.90 -25.11
C GLU A 102 14.44 -19.26 -26.45
N GLU A 103 14.18 -18.48 -27.49
CA GLU A 103 14.58 -18.77 -28.88
C GLU A 103 16.04 -18.40 -29.17
N ASP A 104 16.53 -17.25 -28.70
CA ASP A 104 17.74 -16.62 -29.26
C ASP A 104 18.87 -16.39 -28.26
N VAL A 105 18.61 -16.50 -26.96
CA VAL A 105 19.67 -16.43 -25.94
C VAL A 105 20.28 -17.82 -25.75
N ASP A 106 21.48 -18.00 -26.29
CA ASP A 106 22.26 -19.22 -26.11
C ASP A 106 22.53 -19.49 -24.63
N GLY A 107 22.14 -20.68 -24.15
CA GLY A 107 22.42 -21.15 -22.79
C GLY A 107 23.59 -22.12 -22.71
N ALA A 108 24.20 -22.50 -23.84
CA ALA A 108 25.32 -23.42 -23.91
C ALA A 108 26.63 -22.74 -23.51
N THR A 109 26.84 -21.49 -23.91
CA THR A 109 27.97 -20.67 -23.44
C THR A 109 27.77 -20.18 -22.00
N LEU A 110 28.88 -20.03 -21.27
CA LEU A 110 28.83 -19.55 -19.88
C LEU A 110 28.25 -18.14 -19.79
N ASP A 111 28.64 -17.23 -20.68
CA ASP A 111 28.18 -15.84 -20.67
C ASP A 111 26.74 -15.70 -21.17
N GLY A 112 26.34 -16.51 -22.16
CA GLY A 112 24.95 -16.63 -22.58
C GLY A 112 24.05 -17.16 -21.46
N ALA A 113 24.50 -18.18 -20.71
CA ALA A 113 23.77 -18.69 -19.54
C ALA A 113 23.65 -17.66 -18.40
N LYS A 114 24.69 -16.85 -18.14
CA LYS A 114 24.61 -15.73 -17.16
C LYS A 114 23.57 -14.70 -17.59
N ALA A 115 23.58 -14.30 -18.86
CA ALA A 115 22.62 -13.36 -19.41
C ALA A 115 21.19 -13.94 -19.33
N LYS A 116 21.03 -15.21 -19.71
CA LYS A 116 19.76 -15.94 -19.66
C LYS A 116 19.17 -15.99 -18.26
N ILE A 117 19.97 -16.31 -17.24
CA ILE A 117 19.51 -16.29 -15.83
C ILE A 117 19.12 -14.87 -15.42
N THR A 118 19.94 -13.86 -15.71
CA THR A 118 19.67 -12.47 -15.31
C THR A 118 18.36 -11.96 -15.91
N LEU A 119 18.13 -12.25 -17.19
CA LEU A 119 16.94 -11.86 -17.93
C LEU A 119 15.71 -12.67 -17.50
N ALA A 120 15.84 -13.98 -17.33
CA ALA A 120 14.76 -14.85 -16.84
C ALA A 120 14.35 -14.46 -15.41
N SER A 121 15.30 -14.10 -14.56
CA SER A 121 15.03 -13.58 -13.22
C SER A 121 14.30 -12.24 -13.25
N PHE A 122 14.57 -11.39 -14.24
CA PHE A 122 13.88 -10.13 -14.44
C PHE A 122 12.45 -10.32 -14.96
N THR A 123 12.21 -11.30 -15.84
CA THR A 123 10.88 -11.60 -16.39
C THR A 123 10.01 -12.50 -15.53
N GLY A 124 10.58 -13.12 -14.50
CA GLY A 124 9.87 -14.08 -13.66
C GLY A 124 9.80 -15.49 -14.25
N MET A 125 10.54 -15.80 -15.32
CA MET A 125 10.63 -17.13 -15.93
C MET A 125 11.45 -18.09 -15.07
N TRP A 126 10.86 -18.62 -14.01
CA TRP A 126 11.58 -19.41 -13.01
C TRP A 126 12.05 -20.77 -13.55
N GLU A 127 11.30 -21.39 -14.47
CA GLU A 127 11.64 -22.67 -15.11
C GLU A 127 12.91 -22.54 -15.95
N VAL A 128 13.00 -21.47 -16.74
CA VAL A 128 14.16 -21.18 -17.59
C VAL A 128 15.37 -20.79 -16.73
N ALA A 129 15.17 -20.00 -15.68
CA ALA A 129 16.25 -19.63 -14.77
C ALA A 129 16.82 -20.86 -14.04
N LEU A 130 15.95 -21.73 -13.51
CA LEU A 130 16.33 -22.94 -12.79
C LEU A 130 17.00 -23.96 -13.72
N SER A 131 16.40 -24.26 -14.87
CA SER A 131 16.98 -25.21 -15.84
C SER A 131 18.35 -24.75 -16.34
N THR A 132 18.52 -23.45 -16.61
CA THR A 132 19.80 -22.87 -17.03
C THR A 132 20.87 -23.01 -15.94
N LEU A 133 20.50 -22.73 -14.68
CA LEU A 133 21.39 -22.94 -13.52
C LEU A 133 21.76 -24.43 -13.37
N MET A 134 20.81 -25.34 -13.59
CA MET A 134 21.04 -26.77 -13.42
C MET A 134 21.94 -27.38 -14.49
N LYS A 135 21.87 -26.88 -15.72
CA LYS A 135 22.71 -27.30 -16.86
C LYS A 135 24.17 -26.84 -16.76
N GLN A 136 24.46 -25.75 -16.04
CA GLN A 136 25.79 -25.14 -15.99
C GLN A 136 26.44 -25.28 -14.59
N PRO A 137 27.35 -26.25 -14.37
CA PRO A 137 27.94 -26.50 -13.05
C PRO A 137 28.75 -25.32 -12.51
N LYS A 138 29.39 -24.53 -13.38
CA LYS A 138 30.12 -23.31 -12.98
C LYS A 138 29.21 -22.23 -12.35
N LEU A 139 27.94 -22.16 -12.77
CA LEU A 139 26.98 -21.21 -12.22
C LEU A 139 26.38 -21.68 -10.89
N LYS A 140 26.32 -23.00 -10.64
CA LYS A 140 25.92 -23.57 -9.33
C LYS A 140 26.85 -23.19 -8.19
N HIS A 141 28.11 -22.88 -8.49
CA HIS A 141 29.07 -22.43 -7.48
C HIS A 141 29.03 -20.90 -7.28
N ASN A 142 28.32 -20.17 -8.14
CA ASN A 142 28.23 -18.72 -8.05
C ASN A 142 27.03 -18.30 -7.18
N HIS A 143 27.32 -17.73 -6.00
CA HIS A 143 26.31 -17.28 -5.05
C HIS A 143 25.34 -16.22 -5.61
N SER A 144 25.81 -15.33 -6.50
CA SER A 144 24.99 -14.25 -7.06
C SER A 144 23.87 -14.80 -7.95
N PHE A 145 24.21 -15.69 -8.90
CA PHE A 145 23.22 -16.29 -9.79
C PHE A 145 22.25 -17.22 -9.06
N ARG A 146 22.74 -17.99 -8.07
CA ARG A 146 21.86 -18.81 -7.22
C ARG A 146 20.90 -17.97 -6.41
N ARG A 147 21.36 -16.85 -5.85
CA ARG A 147 20.50 -15.91 -5.13
C ARG A 147 19.44 -15.31 -6.07
N SER A 148 19.79 -14.96 -7.30
CA SER A 148 18.83 -14.49 -8.31
C SER A 148 17.77 -15.55 -8.62
N VAL A 149 18.18 -16.79 -8.89
CA VAL A 149 17.24 -17.91 -9.15
C VAL A 149 16.37 -18.18 -7.93
N LEU A 150 16.94 -18.20 -6.71
CA LEU A 150 16.20 -18.36 -5.45
C LEU A 150 15.16 -17.25 -5.28
N ALA A 151 15.51 -15.99 -5.55
CA ALA A 151 14.58 -14.87 -5.48
C ALA A 151 13.46 -15.00 -6.52
N THR A 152 13.77 -15.44 -7.74
CA THR A 152 12.78 -15.68 -8.81
C THR A 152 11.82 -16.82 -8.45
N LEU A 153 12.33 -17.94 -7.94
CA LEU A 153 11.50 -19.05 -7.45
C LEU A 153 10.59 -18.61 -6.31
N SER A 154 11.16 -17.90 -5.32
CA SER A 154 10.41 -17.37 -4.17
C SER A 154 9.31 -16.39 -4.60
N ALA A 155 9.59 -15.53 -5.59
CA ALA A 155 8.62 -14.58 -6.13
C ALA A 155 7.42 -15.29 -6.78
N ASN A 156 7.66 -16.42 -7.45
CA ASN A 156 6.68 -17.26 -8.14
C ASN A 156 6.10 -18.39 -7.26
N ASN A 157 6.22 -18.29 -5.94
CA ASN A 157 5.68 -19.26 -4.96
C ASN A 157 6.24 -20.69 -5.06
N GLN A 158 7.37 -20.89 -5.73
CA GLN A 158 8.07 -22.18 -5.85
C GLN A 158 9.04 -22.39 -4.69
N TRP A 159 8.53 -22.37 -3.45
CA TRP A 159 9.37 -22.34 -2.25
C TRP A 159 10.10 -23.66 -2.00
N GLU A 160 9.54 -24.80 -2.39
CA GLU A 160 10.19 -26.12 -2.31
C GLU A 160 11.45 -26.15 -3.17
N LEU A 161 11.33 -25.70 -4.42
CA LEU A 161 12.46 -25.60 -5.36
C LEU A 161 13.49 -24.56 -4.88
N ALA A 162 13.04 -23.45 -4.31
CA ALA A 162 13.93 -22.46 -3.71
C ALA A 162 14.72 -23.03 -2.52
N LEU A 163 14.10 -23.85 -1.66
CA LEU A 163 14.79 -24.57 -0.59
C LEU A 163 15.78 -25.61 -1.14
N GLN A 164 15.45 -26.31 -2.23
CA GLN A 164 16.39 -27.21 -2.90
C GLN A 164 17.61 -26.45 -3.42
N VAL A 165 17.42 -25.28 -4.06
CA VAL A 165 18.53 -24.43 -4.52
C VAL A 165 19.37 -23.94 -3.33
N LEU A 166 18.75 -23.55 -2.22
CA LEU A 166 19.44 -23.13 -1.01
C LEU A 166 20.32 -24.24 -0.42
N ARG A 167 19.81 -25.48 -0.37
CA ARG A 167 20.48 -26.66 0.21
C ARG A 167 21.43 -27.37 -0.75
N SER A 168 21.30 -27.13 -2.06
CA SER A 168 22.13 -27.81 -3.07
C SER A 168 23.62 -27.50 -2.84
N PRO A 169 24.51 -28.51 -2.96
CA PRO A 169 25.93 -28.30 -2.75
C PRO A 169 26.55 -27.39 -3.84
N PRO A 170 27.44 -26.46 -3.47
CA PRO A 170 27.81 -26.09 -2.11
C PRO A 170 26.65 -25.38 -1.39
N ALA A 171 26.32 -25.75 -0.15
CA ALA A 171 25.19 -25.15 0.56
C ALA A 171 25.35 -23.62 0.64
N MET A 172 24.27 -22.87 0.41
CA MET A 172 24.35 -21.41 0.55
C MET A 172 24.39 -21.03 2.02
N GLU A 173 25.22 -20.04 2.33
CA GLU A 173 25.16 -19.32 3.59
C GLU A 173 23.76 -18.76 3.87
N LEU A 174 23.31 -18.86 5.12
CA LEU A 174 22.02 -18.36 5.57
C LEU A 174 22.04 -16.86 5.85
N HIS A 175 22.81 -16.08 5.08
CA HIS A 175 22.88 -14.64 5.21
C HIS A 175 21.47 -14.01 4.99
N PRO A 176 21.05 -12.98 5.76
CA PRO A 176 19.74 -12.32 5.64
C PRO A 176 19.31 -12.03 4.20
N ALA A 177 20.23 -11.50 3.40
CA ALA A 177 20.03 -11.17 1.99
C ALA A 177 19.66 -12.37 1.08
N VAL A 178 20.06 -13.59 1.46
CA VAL A 178 19.77 -14.86 0.77
C VAL A 178 18.45 -15.46 1.24
N VAL A 179 18.18 -15.44 2.55
CA VAL A 179 16.97 -16.05 3.12
C VAL A 179 15.73 -15.15 2.99
N ARG A 180 15.91 -13.82 2.89
CA ARG A 180 14.83 -12.82 2.80
C ARG A 180 13.75 -13.15 1.75
N PRO A 181 14.05 -13.57 0.50
CA PRO A 181 13.03 -13.90 -0.48
C PRO A 181 12.17 -15.10 -0.05
N LEU A 182 12.78 -16.13 0.56
CA LEU A 182 12.08 -17.30 1.09
C LEU A 182 11.23 -16.93 2.30
N VAL A 183 11.76 -16.15 3.25
CA VAL A 183 10.97 -15.65 4.40
C VAL A 183 9.75 -14.87 3.93
N ARG A 184 9.90 -13.98 2.93
CA ARG A 184 8.77 -13.27 2.31
C ARG A 184 7.79 -14.21 1.63
N CYS A 185 8.28 -15.22 0.93
CA CYS A 185 7.45 -16.23 0.28
C CYS A 185 6.60 -16.97 1.32
N PHE A 186 7.22 -17.43 2.41
CA PHE A 186 6.53 -18.08 3.51
C PHE A 186 5.49 -17.17 4.18
N GLY A 187 5.81 -15.89 4.42
CA GLY A 187 4.84 -14.92 4.92
C GLY A 187 3.64 -14.77 3.96
N ARG A 188 3.86 -14.64 2.65
CA ARG A 188 2.75 -14.57 1.67
C ARG A 188 1.92 -15.85 1.57
N LEU A 189 2.51 -17.00 1.89
CA LEU A 189 1.86 -18.31 1.86
C LEU A 189 1.32 -18.72 3.24
N HIS A 190 1.30 -17.82 4.22
CA HIS A 190 0.84 -18.07 5.59
C HIS A 190 1.58 -19.24 6.27
N GLN A 191 2.85 -19.47 5.92
CA GLN A 191 3.72 -20.50 6.51
C GLN A 191 4.61 -19.88 7.60
N SER A 192 3.97 -19.29 8.60
CA SER A 192 4.61 -18.43 9.61
C SER A 192 5.70 -19.16 10.41
N ASP A 193 5.48 -20.43 10.77
CA ASP A 193 6.48 -21.27 11.45
C ASP A 193 7.77 -21.45 10.62
N LYS A 194 7.66 -21.70 9.31
CA LYS A 194 8.84 -21.84 8.44
C LYS A 194 9.58 -20.52 8.26
N ALA A 195 8.87 -19.41 8.15
CA ALA A 195 9.47 -18.07 8.09
C ALA A 195 10.29 -17.77 9.34
N LEU A 196 9.71 -18.02 10.53
CA LEU A 196 10.39 -17.82 11.82
C LEU A 196 11.58 -18.75 11.99
N ARG A 197 11.44 -20.05 11.66
CA ARG A 197 12.56 -21.01 11.72
C ARG A 197 13.71 -20.63 10.79
N LEU A 198 13.42 -20.18 9.56
CA LEU A 198 14.46 -19.78 8.63
C LEU A 198 15.18 -18.51 9.09
N ALA A 199 14.45 -17.54 9.66
CA ALA A 199 15.06 -16.37 10.27
C ALA A 199 15.90 -16.74 11.50
N ALA A 200 15.39 -17.60 12.38
CA ALA A 200 16.13 -18.10 13.54
C ALA A 200 17.42 -18.84 13.13
N ALA A 201 17.37 -19.65 12.06
CA ALA A 201 18.55 -20.33 11.51
C ALA A 201 19.59 -19.34 10.95
N SER A 202 19.14 -18.24 10.33
CA SER A 202 20.02 -17.14 9.90
C SER A 202 20.73 -16.50 11.11
N LEU A 203 20.00 -16.22 12.19
CA LEU A 203 20.58 -15.66 13.41
C LEU A 203 21.51 -16.64 14.13
N ALA A 204 21.13 -17.93 14.19
CA ALA A 204 21.95 -18.99 14.79
C ALA A 204 23.26 -19.24 14.03
N ALA A 205 23.28 -18.94 12.72
CA ALA A 205 24.50 -18.94 11.91
C ALA A 205 25.41 -17.73 12.16
N GLY A 206 25.06 -16.85 13.12
CA GLY A 206 25.87 -15.69 13.52
C GLY A 206 25.60 -14.41 12.74
N TYR A 207 24.60 -14.38 11.84
CA TYR A 207 24.26 -13.17 11.10
C TYR A 207 23.44 -12.20 11.96
N ALA A 208 23.66 -10.91 11.78
CA ALA A 208 22.93 -9.87 12.48
C ALA A 208 21.47 -9.77 12.00
N PHE A 209 20.56 -9.48 12.93
CA PHE A 209 19.19 -9.11 12.59
C PHE A 209 19.16 -7.73 11.95
N ASP A 210 18.95 -7.68 10.63
CA ASP A 210 19.01 -6.45 9.83
C ASP A 210 17.65 -5.99 9.30
N THR A 211 17.61 -4.79 8.74
CA THR A 211 16.36 -4.17 8.23
C THR A 211 15.75 -4.98 7.09
N THR A 212 16.57 -5.75 6.37
CA THR A 212 16.14 -6.55 5.25
C THR A 212 15.37 -7.78 5.72
N LEU A 213 15.84 -8.43 6.79
CA LEU A 213 15.18 -9.56 7.44
C LEU A 213 13.92 -9.13 8.19
N LEU A 214 13.97 -8.01 8.94
CA LEU A 214 12.78 -7.46 9.57
C LEU A 214 11.69 -7.17 8.53
N SER A 215 12.03 -6.52 7.40
CA SER A 215 11.07 -6.25 6.31
C SER A 215 10.46 -7.49 5.66
N ALA A 216 11.06 -8.67 5.84
CA ALA A 216 10.52 -9.93 5.37
C ALA A 216 9.62 -10.57 6.42
N LEU A 217 9.99 -10.44 7.70
CA LEU A 217 9.27 -11.02 8.82
C LEU A 217 8.03 -10.24 9.23
N LEU A 218 7.89 -8.95 8.88
CA LEU A 218 6.75 -8.16 9.34
C LEU A 218 5.41 -8.83 9.05
N VAL A 219 5.18 -9.33 7.83
CA VAL A 219 3.93 -10.06 7.49
C VAL A 219 3.70 -11.25 8.43
N THR A 220 4.74 -12.06 8.67
CA THR A 220 4.70 -13.21 9.57
C THR A 220 4.46 -12.80 11.03
N LEU A 221 5.07 -11.70 11.49
CA LEU A 221 4.87 -11.18 12.85
C LEU A 221 3.47 -10.61 13.03
N GLN A 222 2.89 -10.01 12.00
CA GLN A 222 1.49 -9.54 11.99
C GLN A 222 0.53 -10.72 12.10
N GLU A 223 0.70 -11.75 11.27
CA GLU A 223 -0.12 -12.98 11.31
C GLU A 223 -0.09 -13.69 12.66
N THR A 224 1.07 -13.71 13.30
CA THR A 224 1.27 -14.35 14.61
C THR A 224 0.92 -13.44 15.78
N ASN A 225 0.35 -12.26 15.53
CA ASN A 225 0.00 -11.24 16.52
C ASN A 225 1.19 -10.79 17.40
N GLN A 226 2.41 -10.86 16.86
CA GLN A 226 3.66 -10.46 17.50
C GLN A 226 4.07 -9.02 17.13
N TRP A 227 3.08 -8.11 17.06
CA TRP A 227 3.31 -6.69 16.72
C TRP A 227 4.27 -6.01 17.70
N SER A 228 4.25 -6.38 18.99
CA SER A 228 5.15 -5.80 20.00
C SER A 228 6.61 -6.14 19.72
N ALA A 229 6.88 -7.38 19.29
CA ALA A 229 8.21 -7.81 18.88
C ALA A 229 8.67 -7.07 17.61
N ALA A 230 7.77 -6.86 16.64
CA ALA A 230 8.07 -6.09 15.43
C ALA A 230 8.44 -4.64 15.73
N LEU A 231 7.66 -3.96 16.58
CA LEU A 231 7.89 -2.57 16.97
C LEU A 231 9.14 -2.44 17.86
N GLY A 232 9.34 -3.35 18.81
CA GLY A 232 10.52 -3.40 19.66
C GLY A 232 11.80 -3.64 18.86
N ALA A 233 11.76 -4.55 17.88
CA ALA A 233 12.87 -4.77 16.96
C ALA A 233 13.17 -3.50 16.16
N ALA A 234 12.16 -2.84 15.58
CA ALA A 234 12.36 -1.59 14.85
C ALA A 234 12.98 -0.48 15.72
N GLN A 235 12.59 -0.39 16.99
CA GLN A 235 13.16 0.55 17.95
C GLN A 235 14.64 0.21 18.27
N SER A 236 14.94 -1.06 18.55
CA SER A 236 16.31 -1.51 18.85
C SER A 236 17.28 -1.26 17.70
N MET A 237 16.78 -1.31 16.46
CA MET A 237 17.53 -1.04 15.24
C MET A 237 17.59 0.45 14.87
N GLN A 238 17.07 1.32 15.74
CA GLN A 238 17.03 2.78 15.55
C GLN A 238 16.36 3.23 14.24
N LEU A 239 15.41 2.43 13.72
CA LEU A 239 14.76 2.70 12.43
C LEU A 239 13.98 4.02 12.41
N PHE A 240 13.50 4.48 13.57
CA PHE A 240 12.73 5.72 13.67
C PHE A 240 13.60 6.98 13.60
N SER A 241 14.92 6.83 13.72
CA SER A 241 15.90 7.92 13.56
C SER A 241 16.35 8.12 12.11
N ALA A 242 15.74 7.41 11.16
CA ALA A 242 16.11 7.45 9.75
C ALA A 242 16.03 8.87 9.15
N THR A 243 16.95 9.15 8.23
CA THR A 243 16.93 10.37 7.43
C THR A 243 15.75 10.37 6.47
N ARG A 244 15.45 11.53 5.87
CA ARG A 244 14.38 11.65 4.88
C ARG A 244 14.57 10.73 3.66
N ALA A 245 15.80 10.61 3.17
CA ALA A 245 16.10 9.79 1.99
C ALA A 245 15.86 8.31 2.28
N GLU A 246 16.32 7.86 3.45
CA GLU A 246 16.09 6.49 3.95
C GLU A 246 14.61 6.23 4.24
N GLY A 247 13.92 7.20 4.84
CA GLY A 247 12.48 7.20 5.07
C GLY A 247 11.67 6.90 3.82
N ARG A 248 12.01 7.58 2.71
CA ARG A 248 11.34 7.38 1.41
C ARG A 248 11.65 6.01 0.81
N LYS A 249 12.92 5.60 0.84
CA LYS A 249 13.37 4.29 0.34
C LYS A 249 12.70 3.14 1.08
N ASN A 250 12.48 3.31 2.39
CA ASN A 250 11.89 2.30 3.27
C ASN A 250 10.42 2.59 3.62
N SER A 251 9.71 3.40 2.82
CA SER A 251 8.31 3.79 3.09
C SER A 251 7.37 2.60 3.30
N HIS A 252 7.56 1.52 2.54
CA HIS A 252 6.80 0.28 2.73
C HIS A 252 7.02 -0.37 4.10
N LEU A 253 8.27 -0.40 4.60
CA LEU A 253 8.60 -0.93 5.93
C LEU A 253 7.90 -0.12 7.02
N PHE A 254 7.94 1.21 6.93
CA PHE A 254 7.26 2.07 7.90
C PHE A 254 5.74 1.93 7.84
N ASN A 255 5.16 1.77 6.64
CA ASN A 255 3.74 1.49 6.50
C ASN A 255 3.35 0.17 7.18
N GLN A 256 4.16 -0.87 7.03
CA GLN A 256 3.94 -2.15 7.74
C GLN A 256 4.07 -2.01 9.26
N LEU A 257 5.02 -1.20 9.75
CA LEU A 257 5.15 -0.92 11.19
C LEU A 257 3.96 -0.12 11.74
N VAL A 258 3.42 0.83 10.96
CA VAL A 258 2.16 1.51 11.30
C VAL A 258 1.00 0.51 11.35
N ASN A 259 0.93 -0.42 10.39
CA ASN A 259 -0.09 -1.47 10.43
C ASN A 259 0.04 -2.36 11.68
N CYS A 260 1.26 -2.77 12.06
CA CYS A 260 1.50 -3.49 13.31
C CYS A 260 1.00 -2.69 14.53
N LEU A 261 1.16 -1.37 14.52
CA LEU A 261 0.69 -0.51 15.59
C LEU A 261 -0.84 -0.50 15.68
N TYR A 262 -1.55 -0.42 14.54
CA TYR A 262 -3.02 -0.47 14.50
C TYR A 262 -3.60 -1.88 14.75
N GLU A 263 -2.80 -2.93 14.56
CA GLU A 263 -3.14 -4.32 14.90
C GLU A 263 -2.99 -4.63 16.39
N ALA A 264 -2.46 -3.71 17.19
CA ALA A 264 -2.41 -3.87 18.63
C ALA A 264 -3.83 -3.88 19.22
N ASP A 265 -4.45 -5.06 19.29
CA ASP A 265 -5.80 -5.22 19.83
C ASP A 265 -5.78 -4.95 21.35
N LEU A 266 -6.16 -3.73 21.70
CA LEU A 266 -6.28 -3.24 23.07
C LEU A 266 -7.25 -4.06 23.92
N TYR A 267 -8.17 -4.78 23.26
CA TYR A 267 -9.26 -5.52 23.88
C TYR A 267 -9.24 -7.00 23.48
N SER A 268 -8.06 -7.54 23.13
CA SER A 268 -7.88 -8.98 22.79
C SER A 268 -8.39 -9.95 23.86
N ASP A 269 -8.45 -9.51 25.12
CA ASP A 269 -9.02 -10.25 26.25
C ASP A 269 -10.55 -10.41 26.19
N TYR A 270 -11.25 -9.70 25.30
CA TYR A 270 -12.71 -9.64 25.27
C TYR A 270 -13.26 -9.95 23.88
N THR A 271 -14.28 -10.79 23.82
CA THR A 271 -15.10 -10.97 22.61
C THR A 271 -16.15 -9.87 22.49
N LEU A 272 -16.66 -9.65 21.26
CA LEU A 272 -17.71 -8.67 21.03
C LEU A 272 -18.96 -8.97 21.86
N ASP A 273 -19.34 -10.25 21.94
CA ASP A 273 -20.52 -10.71 22.68
C ASP A 273 -20.36 -10.52 24.19
N GLU A 274 -19.17 -10.72 24.73
CA GLU A 274 -18.86 -10.44 26.14
C GLU A 274 -19.01 -8.95 26.45
N VAL A 275 -18.51 -8.07 25.58
CA VAL A 275 -18.67 -6.62 25.74
C VAL A 275 -20.13 -6.21 25.71
N VAL A 276 -20.90 -6.71 24.73
CA VAL A 276 -22.33 -6.42 24.62
C VAL A 276 -23.08 -6.91 25.86
N ARG A 277 -22.81 -8.14 26.31
CA ARG A 277 -23.44 -8.73 27.49
C ARG A 277 -23.12 -7.96 28.78
N ASP A 278 -21.85 -7.60 29.02
CA ASP A 278 -21.46 -6.78 30.19
C ASP A 278 -22.23 -5.46 30.22
N VAL A 279 -22.29 -4.76 29.08
CA VAL A 279 -22.96 -3.47 28.99
C VAL A 279 -24.47 -3.62 29.20
N LEU A 280 -25.12 -4.63 28.60
CA LEU A 280 -26.54 -4.87 28.79
C LEU A 280 -26.87 -5.17 30.26
N ASN A 281 -26.10 -6.06 30.90
CA ASN A 281 -26.25 -6.41 32.32
C ASN A 281 -26.13 -5.20 33.24
N ARG A 282 -25.19 -4.29 32.94
CA ARG A 282 -25.00 -3.05 33.70
C ARG A 282 -26.11 -2.03 33.46
N THR A 283 -26.82 -2.10 32.34
CA THR A 283 -27.90 -1.17 32.02
C THR A 283 -29.27 -1.60 32.53
N ASN A 284 -29.52 -2.92 32.65
CA ASN A 284 -30.78 -3.49 33.13
C ASN A 284 -30.54 -4.47 34.30
N PRO A 285 -30.24 -3.97 35.52
CA PRO A 285 -29.87 -4.83 36.65
C PRO A 285 -31.02 -5.71 37.20
N ARG A 286 -32.25 -5.58 36.69
CA ARG A 286 -33.45 -6.25 37.24
C ARG A 286 -33.65 -7.71 36.79
N GLU A 287 -32.92 -8.19 35.78
CA GLU A 287 -33.04 -9.57 35.28
C GLU A 287 -31.97 -10.54 35.84
N GLY A 288 -31.02 -10.06 36.66
CA GLY A 288 -29.81 -10.80 37.06
C GLY A 288 -29.66 -11.11 38.56
N VAL A 289 -30.72 -11.04 39.37
CA VAL A 289 -30.62 -11.24 40.84
C VAL A 289 -30.58 -12.72 41.26
N VAL A 290 -30.63 -13.70 40.34
CA VAL A 290 -30.71 -15.14 40.72
C VAL A 290 -29.51 -16.00 40.32
N ALA A 291 -28.47 -15.48 39.66
CA ALA A 291 -27.25 -16.26 39.44
C ALA A 291 -26.07 -15.60 40.13
N GLY A 292 -25.54 -16.27 41.17
CA GLY A 292 -24.46 -15.76 42.00
C GLY A 292 -23.29 -15.22 41.18
N ARG A 293 -22.91 -13.96 41.44
CA ARG A 293 -21.63 -13.42 40.97
C ARG A 293 -20.53 -14.26 41.60
N GLY A 294 -19.97 -15.19 40.83
CA GLY A 294 -18.68 -15.80 41.14
C GLY A 294 -17.58 -14.74 41.26
N PRO A 295 -16.45 -15.06 41.89
CA PRO A 295 -15.41 -14.09 42.16
C PRO A 295 -14.73 -13.64 40.86
N LYS A 296 -14.78 -12.32 40.59
CA LYS A 296 -13.98 -11.55 39.61
C LYS A 296 -14.23 -11.83 38.12
N GLU A 297 -15.46 -11.70 37.63
CA GLU A 297 -15.65 -11.41 36.18
C GLU A 297 -15.05 -10.03 35.86
N LYS A 298 -14.11 -9.97 34.90
CA LYS A 298 -13.45 -8.74 34.49
C LYS A 298 -14.49 -7.80 33.85
N GLN A 299 -14.77 -6.67 34.49
CA GLN A 299 -15.67 -5.66 33.94
C GLN A 299 -15.04 -4.93 32.75
N PHE A 300 -15.74 -4.87 31.62
CA PHE A 300 -15.25 -4.17 30.44
C PHE A 300 -15.29 -2.65 30.63
N ARG A 301 -14.22 -1.96 30.23
CA ARG A 301 -14.18 -0.50 30.12
C ARG A 301 -13.43 -0.07 28.86
N LEU A 302 -13.91 1.00 28.25
CA LEU A 302 -13.12 1.71 27.24
C LEU A 302 -11.90 2.37 27.90
N ARG A 303 -10.77 2.30 27.22
CA ARG A 303 -9.52 2.98 27.58
C ARG A 303 -9.63 4.45 27.22
N LEU A 304 -8.97 5.32 28.00
CA LEU A 304 -8.88 6.75 27.68
C LEU A 304 -7.88 6.97 26.55
N HIS A 305 -8.07 8.00 25.73
CA HIS A 305 -7.11 8.38 24.68
C HIS A 305 -5.72 8.66 25.27
N ALA A 306 -5.66 9.29 26.45
CA ALA A 306 -4.41 9.55 27.17
C ALA A 306 -3.69 8.26 27.61
N GLU A 307 -4.43 7.24 28.07
CA GLU A 307 -3.85 5.93 28.45
C GLU A 307 -3.18 5.27 27.22
N ILE A 308 -3.83 5.33 26.06
CA ILE A 308 -3.29 4.76 24.82
C ILE A 308 -2.08 5.56 24.33
N PHE A 309 -2.17 6.88 24.34
CA PHE A 309 -1.05 7.73 23.94
C PHE A 309 0.19 7.45 24.79
N GLN A 310 0.05 7.41 26.13
CA GLN A 310 1.15 7.12 27.05
C GLN A 310 1.75 5.73 26.82
N LYS A 311 0.90 4.70 26.64
CA LYS A 311 1.36 3.33 26.41
C LYS A 311 2.23 3.19 25.16
N PHE A 312 1.90 3.91 24.08
CA PHE A 312 2.59 3.78 22.79
C PHE A 312 3.52 4.96 22.46
N GLN A 313 3.69 5.92 23.36
CA GLN A 313 4.41 7.17 23.12
C GLN A 313 5.82 6.96 22.56
N GLY A 314 6.54 5.95 23.05
CA GLY A 314 7.91 5.63 22.65
C GLY A 314 8.07 5.25 21.18
N VAL A 315 7.02 4.75 20.53
CA VAL A 315 7.00 4.39 19.11
C VAL A 315 6.21 5.42 18.29
N LEU A 316 5.13 5.94 18.87
CA LEU A 316 4.19 6.85 18.21
C LEU A 316 4.83 8.19 17.84
N LEU A 317 5.56 8.82 18.77
CA LEU A 317 6.19 10.11 18.53
C LEU A 317 7.31 10.02 17.46
N PRO A 318 8.25 9.06 17.54
CA PRO A 318 9.26 8.91 16.50
C PRO A 318 8.69 8.60 15.12
N LEU A 319 7.68 7.72 15.03
CA LEU A 319 7.01 7.45 13.74
C LEU A 319 6.30 8.69 13.19
N SER A 320 5.59 9.45 14.03
CA SER A 320 4.93 10.68 13.61
C SER A 320 5.93 11.70 13.06
N GLN A 321 7.08 11.87 13.73
CA GLN A 321 8.17 12.74 13.27
C GLN A 321 8.83 12.23 11.98
N LEU A 322 8.92 10.93 11.79
CA LEU A 322 9.44 10.34 10.56
C LEU A 322 8.49 10.63 9.39
N TYR A 323 7.18 10.43 9.57
CA TYR A 323 6.20 10.70 8.52
C TYR A 323 6.09 12.18 8.17
N SER A 324 6.28 13.09 9.12
CA SER A 324 6.33 14.52 8.82
C SER A 324 7.47 14.87 7.86
N LYS A 325 8.63 14.19 7.98
CA LYS A 325 9.77 14.30 7.05
C LYS A 325 9.51 13.65 5.69
N ILE A 326 8.84 12.49 5.66
CA ILE A 326 8.59 11.71 4.44
C ILE A 326 7.55 12.39 3.53
N ILE A 327 6.36 12.64 4.10
CA ILE A 327 5.16 13.05 3.37
C ILE A 327 5.18 14.56 3.08
N ARG A 328 5.81 15.38 3.94
CA ARG A 328 5.87 16.86 3.81
C ARG A 328 4.49 17.51 3.64
N ILE A 329 3.67 17.35 4.66
CA ILE A 329 2.48 18.19 4.86
C ILE A 329 2.90 19.46 5.61
N PRO A 330 2.42 20.64 5.20
CA PRO A 330 2.81 21.92 5.80
C PRO A 330 2.37 22.07 7.26
N ARG A 331 1.22 21.51 7.62
CA ARG A 331 0.64 21.64 8.97
C ARG A 331 0.10 20.32 9.49
N TRP A 332 0.92 19.63 10.30
CA TRP A 332 0.45 18.47 11.05
C TRP A 332 -0.20 18.87 12.36
N TYR A 333 -1.40 18.35 12.61
CA TYR A 333 -2.08 18.47 13.88
C TYR A 333 -1.73 17.29 14.79
N SER A 334 -1.00 17.57 15.87
CA SER A 334 -0.53 16.55 16.84
C SER A 334 -1.16 16.68 18.22
N ARG A 335 -2.08 17.63 18.40
CA ARG A 335 -2.79 17.83 19.68
C ARG A 335 -3.98 16.88 19.77
N SER A 336 -4.61 16.82 20.96
CA SER A 336 -5.84 16.03 21.16
C SER A 336 -6.95 16.45 20.20
N ILE A 337 -7.68 15.47 19.67
CA ILE A 337 -8.86 15.68 18.83
C ILE A 337 -9.95 16.47 19.59
N ALA A 338 -10.00 16.41 20.92
CA ALA A 338 -10.91 17.20 21.74
C ALA A 338 -10.82 18.71 21.45
N ASN A 339 -9.60 19.22 21.27
CA ASN A 339 -9.37 20.63 20.98
C ASN A 339 -9.96 21.06 19.62
N ILE A 340 -10.02 20.15 18.64
CA ILE A 340 -10.67 20.42 17.34
C ILE A 340 -12.17 20.63 17.56
N VAL A 341 -12.77 19.81 18.43
CA VAL A 341 -14.19 19.94 18.79
C VAL A 341 -14.45 21.25 19.52
N ASP A 342 -13.61 21.62 20.48
CA ASP A 342 -13.76 22.89 21.21
C ASP A 342 -13.69 24.09 20.27
N THR A 343 -12.75 24.11 19.33
CA THR A 343 -12.66 25.15 18.30
C THR A 343 -13.90 25.13 17.39
N ALA A 344 -14.31 23.95 16.92
CA ALA A 344 -15.45 23.83 16.02
C ALA A 344 -16.77 24.29 16.68
N VAL A 345 -16.95 24.02 17.98
CA VAL A 345 -18.11 24.45 18.75
C VAL A 345 -18.12 25.96 18.94
N LYS A 346 -16.98 26.56 19.30
CA LYS A 346 -16.82 28.02 19.45
C LYS A 346 -17.12 28.75 18.14
N ASP A 347 -16.63 28.22 17.03
CA ASP A 347 -16.81 28.81 15.71
C ASP A 347 -18.18 28.49 15.10
N THR A 348 -19.05 27.76 15.82
CA THR A 348 -20.36 27.30 15.32
C THR A 348 -20.27 26.59 13.96
N SER A 349 -19.28 25.70 13.83
CA SER A 349 -18.98 24.98 12.60
C SER A 349 -19.38 23.50 12.64
N VAL A 350 -19.64 22.94 11.47
CA VAL A 350 -19.81 21.49 11.28
C VAL A 350 -18.45 20.83 11.12
N ILE A 351 -18.25 19.64 11.68
CA ILE A 351 -17.03 18.86 11.49
C ILE A 351 -17.21 17.90 10.31
N LEU A 352 -16.36 18.06 9.30
CA LEU A 352 -16.29 17.19 8.13
C LEU A 352 -15.06 16.29 8.23
N VAL A 353 -15.25 14.97 8.28
CA VAL A 353 -14.14 14.00 8.20
C VAL A 353 -14.02 13.55 6.75
N ILE A 354 -12.83 13.68 6.16
CA ILE A 354 -12.59 13.31 4.76
C ILE A 354 -11.97 11.92 4.67
N ASP A 355 -12.51 11.07 3.80
CA ASP A 355 -11.93 9.78 3.38
C ASP A 355 -10.92 9.95 2.21
N THR A 356 -10.02 8.98 2.04
CA THR A 356 -9.02 8.88 0.97
C THR A 356 -9.62 9.06 -0.40
N ASN A 357 -10.70 8.33 -0.71
CA ASN A 357 -11.32 8.41 -2.04
C ASN A 357 -11.86 9.82 -2.32
N PHE A 358 -12.50 10.43 -1.31
CA PHE A 358 -13.05 11.77 -1.42
C PHE A 358 -11.93 12.82 -1.61
N LEU A 359 -10.84 12.72 -0.83
CA LEU A 359 -9.67 13.60 -0.98
C LEU A 359 -9.05 13.48 -2.38
N LEU A 360 -8.85 12.26 -2.87
CA LEU A 360 -8.30 12.04 -4.21
C LEU A 360 -9.22 12.59 -5.30
N HIS A 361 -10.54 12.54 -5.12
CA HIS A 361 -11.49 13.15 -6.05
C HIS A 361 -11.34 14.67 -6.11
N LEU A 362 -11.27 15.34 -4.95
CA LEU A 362 -11.02 16.78 -4.85
C LEU A 362 -9.73 17.16 -5.59
N VAL A 363 -8.66 16.42 -5.32
CA VAL A 363 -7.33 16.66 -5.89
C VAL A 363 -7.29 16.41 -7.39
N HIS A 364 -7.93 15.34 -7.86
CA HIS A 364 -7.97 15.01 -9.28
C HIS A 364 -8.74 16.07 -10.07
N LYS A 365 -9.91 16.48 -9.56
CA LYS A 365 -10.79 17.48 -10.19
C LYS A 365 -10.41 18.93 -9.90
N ASN A 366 -9.40 19.17 -9.07
CA ASN A 366 -9.00 20.52 -8.64
C ASN A 366 -10.15 21.30 -7.96
N LEU A 367 -10.92 20.60 -7.12
CA LEU A 367 -12.04 21.17 -6.40
C LEU A 367 -11.63 21.48 -4.96
N SER A 368 -12.16 22.60 -4.45
CA SER A 368 -12.06 22.93 -3.03
C SER A 368 -13.16 22.19 -2.25
N PRO A 369 -12.95 21.81 -0.98
CA PRO A 369 -13.99 21.16 -0.17
C PRO A 369 -15.31 21.95 -0.11
N GLU A 370 -15.23 23.28 -0.13
CA GLU A 370 -16.37 24.21 -0.09
C GLU A 370 -17.31 24.05 -1.28
N HIS A 371 -16.82 23.51 -2.40
CA HIS A 371 -17.65 23.19 -3.57
C HIS A 371 -18.85 22.33 -3.20
N PHE A 372 -18.70 21.45 -2.20
CA PHE A 372 -19.74 20.52 -1.80
C PHE A 372 -20.70 21.05 -0.73
N TYR A 373 -20.45 22.22 -0.12
CA TYR A 373 -21.23 22.70 1.03
C TYR A 373 -22.70 22.96 0.68
N ALA A 374 -22.98 23.52 -0.50
CA ALA A 374 -24.35 23.73 -0.95
C ALA A 374 -25.11 22.40 -1.07
N TYR A 375 -24.46 21.35 -1.60
CA TYR A 375 -25.03 20.02 -1.75
C TYR A 375 -25.22 19.32 -0.39
N MET A 376 -24.27 19.49 0.54
CA MET A 376 -24.38 18.99 1.91
C MET A 376 -25.56 19.63 2.64
N LYS A 377 -25.72 20.96 2.54
CA LYS A 377 -26.85 21.70 3.14
C LYS A 377 -28.20 21.35 2.51
N ARG A 378 -28.21 20.98 1.22
CA ARG A 378 -29.41 20.46 0.56
C ARG A 378 -29.79 19.07 1.05
N GLN A 379 -28.80 18.19 1.27
CA GLN A 379 -29.01 16.85 1.80
C GLN A 379 -29.39 16.85 3.28
N TYR A 380 -28.83 17.78 4.05
CA TYR A 380 -29.05 17.94 5.50
C TYR A 380 -29.41 19.40 5.82
N PRO A 381 -30.71 19.76 5.80
CA PRO A 381 -31.16 21.15 5.99
C PRO A 381 -30.78 21.76 7.34
N ASP A 382 -30.64 20.94 8.38
CA ASP A 382 -30.21 21.41 9.69
C ASP A 382 -28.75 21.90 9.72
N LEU A 383 -27.96 21.58 8.68
CA LEU A 383 -26.62 22.16 8.51
C LEU A 383 -26.65 23.65 8.12
N GLN A 384 -27.82 24.20 7.76
CA GLN A 384 -27.97 25.63 7.51
C GLN A 384 -27.73 26.48 8.75
N ALA A 385 -27.90 25.90 9.95
CA ALA A 385 -27.62 26.57 11.22
C ALA A 385 -26.12 26.88 11.43
N TYR A 386 -25.24 26.32 10.60
CA TYR A 386 -23.80 26.48 10.71
C TYR A 386 -23.25 27.31 9.55
N GLY A 387 -22.49 28.36 9.92
CA GLY A 387 -21.90 29.29 8.96
C GLY A 387 -20.72 28.68 8.19
N PHE A 388 -20.03 27.71 8.79
CA PHE A 388 -18.74 27.22 8.31
C PHE A 388 -18.51 25.74 8.63
N ALA A 389 -17.46 25.14 8.04
CA ALA A 389 -17.08 23.75 8.29
C ALA A 389 -15.60 23.60 8.69
N THR A 390 -15.38 22.92 9.80
CA THR A 390 -14.06 22.46 10.24
C THR A 390 -13.76 21.12 9.57
N ILE A 391 -12.68 21.03 8.81
CA ILE A 391 -12.32 19.81 8.08
C ILE A 391 -11.26 19.04 8.87
N VAL A 392 -11.47 17.74 9.03
CA VAL A 392 -10.52 16.82 9.65
C VAL A 392 -10.08 15.81 8.60
N ILE A 393 -8.77 15.77 8.34
CA ILE A 393 -8.16 14.80 7.44
C ILE A 393 -7.34 13.83 8.30
N PRO A 394 -7.76 12.57 8.46
CA PRO A 394 -6.99 11.56 9.17
C PRO A 394 -5.57 11.38 8.60
N PHE A 395 -4.62 10.99 9.46
CA PHE A 395 -3.28 10.57 9.05
C PHE A 395 -3.33 9.43 8.02
N THR A 396 -4.18 8.42 8.25
CA THR A 396 -4.34 7.26 7.35
C THR A 396 -4.68 7.73 5.93
N VAL A 397 -5.56 8.74 5.81
CA VAL A 397 -5.98 9.30 4.52
C VAL A 397 -4.82 9.94 3.76
N LEU A 398 -3.96 10.69 4.46
CA LEU A 398 -2.77 11.31 3.86
C LEU A 398 -1.69 10.27 3.53
N GLN A 399 -1.54 9.25 4.35
CA GLN A 399 -0.61 8.14 4.14
C GLN A 399 -0.99 7.32 2.89
N GLU A 400 -2.27 7.02 2.71
CA GLU A 400 -2.78 6.30 1.55
C GLU A 400 -2.69 7.14 0.29
N ALA A 401 -3.14 8.40 0.33
CA ALA A 401 -3.01 9.32 -0.79
C ALA A 401 -1.54 9.47 -1.23
N TYR A 402 -0.60 9.57 -0.27
CA TYR A 402 0.83 9.60 -0.57
C TYR A 402 1.29 8.31 -1.26
N THR A 403 0.88 7.16 -0.74
CA THR A 403 1.24 5.84 -1.30
C THR A 403 0.68 5.67 -2.71
N LEU A 404 -0.56 6.07 -2.97
CA LEU A 404 -1.20 5.98 -4.28
C LEU A 404 -0.54 6.92 -5.31
N ILE A 405 -0.26 8.17 -4.93
CA ILE A 405 0.34 9.16 -5.85
C ILE A 405 1.81 8.85 -6.12
N TRP A 406 2.61 8.57 -5.08
CA TRP A 406 4.06 8.42 -5.24
C TRP A 406 4.49 6.99 -5.53
N ASN A 407 3.90 6.01 -4.85
CA ASN A 407 4.28 4.59 -4.89
C ASN A 407 3.30 3.71 -5.71
N GLY A 408 2.29 4.30 -6.37
CA GLY A 408 1.32 3.58 -7.19
C GLY A 408 1.97 2.77 -8.32
N ARG A 409 1.35 1.63 -8.67
CA ARG A 409 1.78 0.76 -9.77
C ARG A 409 1.63 1.41 -11.15
N GLU A 410 0.70 2.36 -11.25
CA GLU A 410 0.47 3.12 -12.48
C GLU A 410 1.63 4.09 -12.73
N HIS A 411 2.15 4.09 -13.97
CA HIS A 411 3.19 5.01 -14.42
C HIS A 411 2.63 6.41 -14.61
N ILE A 412 2.28 7.08 -13.52
CA ILE A 412 1.94 8.50 -13.52
C ILE A 412 3.25 9.29 -13.70
N PRO A 413 3.38 10.13 -14.75
CA PRO A 413 4.54 10.98 -14.95
C PRO A 413 4.84 11.84 -13.71
N LEU A 414 6.12 12.02 -13.40
CA LEU A 414 6.58 12.80 -12.24
C LEU A 414 5.94 14.20 -12.14
N PRO A 415 5.75 14.97 -13.24
CA PRO A 415 5.08 16.27 -13.17
C PRO A 415 3.63 16.18 -12.70
N ILE A 416 2.91 15.13 -13.10
CA ILE A 416 1.52 14.90 -12.69
C ILE A 416 1.48 14.52 -11.20
N LYS A 417 2.39 13.65 -10.74
CA LYS A 417 2.53 13.31 -9.31
C LYS A 417 2.76 14.56 -8.45
N ALA A 418 3.69 15.41 -8.88
CA ALA A 418 3.99 16.66 -8.20
C ALA A 418 2.79 17.61 -8.16
N ARG A 419 2.03 17.72 -9.27
CA ARG A 419 0.81 18.53 -9.34
C ARG A 419 -0.29 18.04 -8.41
N LEU A 420 -0.56 16.73 -8.39
CA LEU A 420 -1.56 16.14 -7.49
C LEU A 420 -1.17 16.36 -6.03
N TRP A 421 0.10 16.16 -5.69
CA TRP A 421 0.58 16.38 -4.33
C TRP A 421 0.53 17.87 -3.92
N SER A 422 0.85 18.79 -4.84
CA SER A 422 0.74 20.24 -4.59
C SER A 422 -0.70 20.64 -4.23
N ARG A 423 -1.70 20.08 -4.93
CA ARG A 423 -3.11 20.31 -4.62
C ARG A 423 -3.52 19.78 -3.24
N ILE A 424 -2.99 18.63 -2.81
CA ILE A 424 -3.19 18.14 -1.44
C ILE A 424 -2.64 19.16 -0.43
N ASN A 425 -1.43 19.66 -0.66
CA ASN A 425 -0.84 20.68 0.21
C ASN A 425 -1.71 21.94 0.27
N THR A 426 -2.21 22.43 -0.86
CA THR A 426 -3.11 23.60 -0.90
C THR A 426 -4.37 23.39 -0.06
N ILE A 427 -4.97 22.19 -0.08
CA ILE A 427 -6.12 21.87 0.78
C ILE A 427 -5.69 21.89 2.25
N VAL A 428 -4.59 21.25 2.60
CA VAL A 428 -4.14 21.14 4.00
C VAL A 428 -3.62 22.46 4.58
N GLU A 429 -3.16 23.40 3.75
CA GLU A 429 -2.72 24.74 4.18
C GLU A 429 -3.87 25.62 4.68
N GLN A 430 -5.12 25.28 4.32
CA GLN A 430 -6.28 26.04 4.73
C GLN A 430 -6.40 26.06 6.27
N PRO A 431 -6.73 27.22 6.89
CA PRO A 431 -6.66 27.39 8.34
C PRO A 431 -7.63 26.49 9.11
N HIS A 432 -8.73 26.11 8.46
CA HIS A 432 -9.81 25.28 8.98
C HIS A 432 -9.65 23.78 8.73
N VAL A 433 -8.56 23.40 8.05
CA VAL A 433 -8.23 22.01 7.77
C VAL A 433 -7.24 21.51 8.82
N TYR A 434 -7.64 20.45 9.51
CA TYR A 434 -6.86 19.76 10.54
C TYR A 434 -6.39 18.42 9.99
N ALA A 435 -5.20 18.42 9.39
CA ALA A 435 -4.51 17.19 8.98
C ALA A 435 -3.89 16.51 10.21
N LEU A 436 -4.51 15.43 10.67
CA LEU A 436 -4.05 14.69 11.85
C LEU A 436 -2.70 14.04 11.56
N SER A 437 -1.77 14.20 12.50
CA SER A 437 -0.56 13.37 12.55
C SER A 437 -0.89 11.97 13.04
N LEU A 438 0.02 11.00 12.86
CA LEU A 438 -0.14 9.67 13.44
C LEU A 438 -0.38 9.74 14.95
N ALA A 439 0.32 10.64 15.65
CA ALA A 439 0.16 10.87 17.08
C ALA A 439 -1.22 11.44 17.47
N GLY A 440 -1.86 12.19 16.57
CA GLY A 440 -3.21 12.72 16.76
C GLY A 440 -4.30 11.71 16.42
N GLU A 441 -4.10 10.88 15.39
CA GLU A 441 -5.08 9.88 14.96
C GLU A 441 -5.08 8.64 15.86
N PHE A 442 -3.89 8.06 16.10
CA PHE A 442 -3.74 6.72 16.67
C PHE A 442 -4.49 6.51 18.01
N PRO A 443 -4.50 7.46 18.97
CA PRO A 443 -5.25 7.29 20.22
C PRO A 443 -6.74 6.97 20.04
N SER A 444 -7.33 7.31 18.89
CA SER A 444 -8.71 6.99 18.54
C SER A 444 -9.02 5.49 18.50
N ILE A 445 -7.99 4.63 18.39
CA ILE A 445 -8.13 3.17 18.49
C ILE A 445 -8.70 2.72 19.85
N SER A 446 -8.66 3.59 20.87
CA SER A 446 -9.34 3.37 22.15
C SER A 446 -10.83 3.05 21.98
N LEU A 447 -11.46 3.57 20.94
CA LEU A 447 -12.88 3.36 20.60
C LEU A 447 -13.09 2.28 19.53
N GLY A 448 -12.05 1.52 19.18
CA GLY A 448 -12.03 0.53 18.10
C GLY A 448 -13.08 -0.56 18.17
N ILE A 449 -13.58 -0.90 19.37
CA ILE A 449 -14.67 -1.86 19.54
C ILE A 449 -16.00 -1.35 18.93
N LEU A 450 -16.20 -0.03 18.86
CA LEU A 450 -17.44 0.56 18.38
C LEU A 450 -17.59 0.37 16.85
N PRO A 451 -16.61 0.71 16.00
CA PRO A 451 -16.68 0.33 14.59
C PRO A 451 -16.75 -1.18 14.36
N LYS A 452 -16.05 -2.00 15.16
CA LYS A 452 -16.16 -3.48 15.08
C LYS A 452 -17.62 -3.95 15.25
N MET A 453 -18.36 -3.39 16.22
CA MET A 453 -19.81 -3.66 16.37
C MET A 453 -20.60 -3.29 15.11
N ALA A 454 -20.35 -2.11 14.54
CA ALA A 454 -21.04 -1.65 13.34
C ALA A 454 -20.80 -2.57 12.12
N TYR A 455 -19.57 -3.07 11.93
CA TYR A 455 -19.26 -4.01 10.85
C TYR A 455 -19.86 -5.40 11.06
N SER A 456 -19.91 -5.90 12.29
CA SER A 456 -20.49 -7.23 12.56
C SER A 456 -21.98 -7.32 12.24
N ASN A 457 -22.70 -6.20 12.23
CA ASN A 457 -24.11 -6.13 11.83
C ASN A 457 -24.33 -6.01 10.31
N MET A 458 -23.28 -5.98 9.50
CA MET A 458 -23.41 -5.86 8.05
C MET A 458 -23.69 -7.22 7.36
N PRO A 459 -24.53 -7.24 6.32
CA PRO A 459 -24.71 -8.43 5.50
C PRO A 459 -23.38 -8.83 4.85
N GLY A 460 -23.00 -10.10 5.03
CA GLY A 460 -21.71 -10.65 4.59
C GLY A 460 -20.74 -10.97 5.73
N ASN A 461 -21.05 -10.62 6.98
CA ASN A 461 -20.34 -10.94 8.23
C ASN A 461 -18.91 -11.53 8.08
N VAL A 462 -17.97 -10.70 7.63
CA VAL A 462 -16.54 -11.07 7.51
C VAL A 462 -15.70 -10.40 8.60
N ALA A 463 -16.24 -10.24 9.82
CA ALA A 463 -15.58 -9.52 10.93
C ALA A 463 -14.10 -9.90 11.16
N GLY A 464 -13.70 -11.14 10.85
CA GLY A 464 -12.31 -11.60 10.91
C GLY A 464 -11.39 -11.13 9.77
N VAL A 465 -11.90 -10.84 8.57
CA VAL A 465 -11.10 -10.38 7.42
C VAL A 465 -10.78 -8.89 7.49
N PHE A 466 -11.45 -8.15 8.39
CA PHE A 466 -11.42 -6.69 8.41
C PHE A 466 -10.51 -6.08 9.46
N GLN A 467 -9.73 -6.87 10.21
CA GLN A 467 -8.77 -6.34 11.18
C GLN A 467 -7.72 -5.42 10.53
N HIS A 468 -7.47 -5.59 9.23
CA HIS A 468 -6.50 -4.79 8.46
C HIS A 468 -7.15 -3.69 7.61
N ASP A 469 -8.44 -3.40 7.80
CA ASP A 469 -9.16 -2.42 7.00
C ASP A 469 -8.79 -0.98 7.43
N PRO A 470 -8.18 -0.15 6.56
CA PRO A 470 -7.84 1.24 6.89
C PRO A 470 -9.08 2.08 7.20
N ASP A 471 -10.25 1.73 6.69
CA ASP A 471 -11.51 2.44 6.95
C ASP A 471 -11.85 2.47 8.44
N LEU A 472 -11.50 1.41 9.18
CA LEU A 472 -11.71 1.35 10.63
C LEU A 472 -10.96 2.47 11.35
N ARG A 473 -9.78 2.87 10.84
CA ARG A 473 -8.95 3.93 11.43
C ARG A 473 -9.64 5.28 11.27
N ILE A 474 -10.23 5.53 10.11
CA ILE A 474 -11.00 6.75 9.85
C ILE A 474 -12.29 6.77 10.70
N LEU A 475 -13.00 5.64 10.79
CA LEU A 475 -14.20 5.54 11.62
C LEU A 475 -13.89 5.72 13.11
N ASN A 476 -12.74 5.25 13.59
CA ASN A 476 -12.28 5.52 14.96
C ASN A 476 -12.14 7.02 15.24
N VAL A 477 -11.64 7.78 14.27
CA VAL A 477 -11.58 9.26 14.36
C VAL A 477 -12.98 9.85 14.43
N CYS A 478 -13.91 9.40 13.57
CA CYS A 478 -15.30 9.87 13.60
C CYS A 478 -15.96 9.58 14.96
N VAL A 479 -15.78 8.38 15.51
CA VAL A 479 -16.36 8.02 16.81
C VAL A 479 -15.70 8.79 17.96
N SER A 480 -14.42 9.13 17.85
CA SER A 480 -13.74 10.02 18.81
C SER A 480 -14.28 11.45 18.76
N LEU A 481 -14.52 12.00 17.56
CA LEU A 481 -15.17 13.30 17.40
C LEU A 481 -16.61 13.27 17.93
N GLN A 482 -17.35 12.20 17.66
CA GLN A 482 -18.70 11.97 18.20
C GLN A 482 -18.71 11.94 19.73
N HIS A 483 -17.71 11.30 20.35
CA HIS A 483 -17.54 11.28 21.80
C HIS A 483 -17.40 12.70 22.37
N TYR A 484 -16.45 13.48 21.87
CA TYR A 484 -16.18 14.82 22.40
C TYR A 484 -17.32 15.79 22.11
N LEU A 485 -17.97 15.73 20.94
CA LEU A 485 -19.17 16.52 20.66
C LEU A 485 -20.30 16.21 21.65
N ARG A 486 -20.44 14.95 22.05
CA ARG A 486 -21.42 14.55 23.05
C ARG A 486 -21.05 15.01 24.45
N VAL A 487 -19.77 14.99 24.82
CA VAL A 487 -19.28 15.57 26.07
C VAL A 487 -19.66 17.05 26.16
N VAL A 488 -19.39 17.84 25.11
CA VAL A 488 -19.78 19.26 25.05
C VAL A 488 -21.28 19.44 25.26
N LYS A 489 -22.12 18.69 24.54
CA LYS A 489 -23.58 18.76 24.68
C LYS A 489 -24.07 18.39 26.09
N ILE A 490 -23.43 17.41 26.73
CA ILE A 490 -23.74 17.04 28.12
C ILE A 490 -23.33 18.17 29.06
N THR A 491 -22.16 18.75 28.89
CA THR A 491 -21.66 19.89 29.68
C THR A 491 -22.60 21.09 29.57
N GLU A 492 -23.07 21.43 28.36
CA GLU A 492 -24.05 22.49 28.13
C GLU A 492 -25.37 22.22 28.89
N ASN A 493 -25.87 20.98 28.84
CA ASN A 493 -27.10 20.59 29.55
C ASN A 493 -26.95 20.57 31.08
N LEU A 494 -25.73 20.38 31.59
CA LEU A 494 -25.41 20.36 33.02
C LEU A 494 -24.94 21.73 33.55
N GLY A 495 -25.13 22.81 32.79
CA GLY A 495 -24.77 24.17 33.24
C GLY A 495 -23.27 24.45 33.29
N GLY A 496 -22.47 23.80 32.43
CA GLY A 496 -21.04 24.05 32.29
C GLY A 496 -20.12 23.09 33.06
N VAL A 497 -20.66 22.14 33.82
CA VAL A 497 -19.86 21.15 34.55
C VAL A 497 -19.53 19.96 33.62
N PRO A 498 -18.24 19.72 33.30
CA PRO A 498 -17.87 18.60 32.44
C PRO A 498 -18.11 17.26 33.16
N PRO A 499 -18.72 16.26 32.51
CA PRO A 499 -18.88 14.95 33.10
C PRO A 499 -17.52 14.25 33.26
N LEU A 500 -17.40 13.36 34.25
CA LEU A 500 -16.24 12.47 34.35
C LEU A 500 -16.11 11.66 33.05
N GLU A 501 -14.91 11.64 32.47
CA GLU A 501 -14.65 11.05 31.14
C GLU A 501 -15.09 9.58 31.06
N GLY A 502 -14.88 8.80 32.13
CA GLY A 502 -15.36 7.41 32.21
C GLY A 502 -16.88 7.26 32.13
N ILE A 503 -17.64 8.20 32.68
CA ILE A 503 -19.12 8.22 32.59
C ILE A 503 -19.54 8.54 31.16
N ALA A 504 -18.91 9.55 30.54
CA ALA A 504 -19.19 9.93 29.16
C ALA A 504 -18.86 8.78 28.17
N LEU A 505 -17.75 8.08 28.37
CA LEU A 505 -17.38 6.91 27.58
C LEU A 505 -18.35 5.75 27.78
N PHE A 506 -18.78 5.48 29.02
CA PHE A 506 -19.78 4.44 29.27
C PHE A 506 -21.14 4.80 28.64
N ALA A 507 -21.56 6.06 28.68
CA ALA A 507 -22.78 6.52 28.03
C ALA A 507 -22.71 6.40 26.49
N LEU A 508 -21.53 6.62 25.91
CA LEU A 508 -21.27 6.39 24.49
C LEU A 508 -21.31 4.89 24.15
N LEU A 509 -20.63 4.05 24.93
CA LEU A 509 -20.64 2.60 24.77
C LEU A 509 -22.07 2.04 24.85
N LYS A 510 -22.84 2.46 25.86
CA LYS A 510 -24.26 2.12 26.01
C LYS A 510 -25.08 2.49 24.79
N TYR A 511 -24.87 3.68 24.22
CA TYR A 511 -25.56 4.11 23.00
C TYR A 511 -25.27 3.17 21.83
N HIS A 512 -24.00 2.82 21.60
CA HIS A 512 -23.61 1.94 20.51
C HIS A 512 -24.03 0.49 20.71
N VAL A 513 -24.02 -0.03 21.94
CA VAL A 513 -24.60 -1.36 22.25
C VAL A 513 -26.10 -1.37 21.95
N ARG A 514 -26.82 -0.31 22.33
CA ARG A 514 -28.25 -0.19 22.00
C ARG A 514 -28.52 -0.13 20.49
N ARG A 515 -27.65 0.53 19.71
CA ARG A 515 -27.71 0.50 18.24
C ARG A 515 -27.39 -0.87 17.68
N TYR A 516 -26.37 -1.53 18.22
CA TYR A 516 -26.00 -2.89 17.85
C TYR A 516 -27.18 -3.86 18.02
N CYS A 517 -27.93 -3.72 19.12
CA CYS A 517 -29.17 -4.45 19.38
C CYS A 517 -30.41 -3.87 18.65
N ASN A 518 -30.25 -2.93 17.71
CA ASN A 518 -31.33 -2.28 16.96
C ASN A 518 -32.41 -1.56 17.79
N THR A 519 -32.12 -1.20 19.04
CA THR A 519 -33.07 -0.51 19.95
C THR A 519 -33.04 1.02 19.83
N VAL A 520 -32.04 1.58 19.16
CA VAL A 520 -31.87 3.01 18.91
C VAL A 520 -31.48 3.22 17.45
N LYS A 521 -32.09 4.21 16.79
CA LYS A 521 -31.80 4.64 15.42
C LYS A 521 -31.53 6.14 15.37
N GLY A 522 -31.08 6.66 14.22
CA GLY A 522 -30.82 8.08 14.00
C GLY A 522 -29.35 8.49 14.19
N CYS A 523 -29.07 9.79 14.17
CA CYS A 523 -27.73 10.33 14.34
C CYS A 523 -27.39 10.50 15.83
N CYS A 524 -26.14 10.26 16.23
CA CYS A 524 -25.71 10.50 17.61
C CYS A 524 -25.45 11.99 17.87
N VAL A 525 -24.92 12.68 16.87
CA VAL A 525 -24.56 14.11 16.92
C VAL A 525 -24.89 14.75 15.57
N ASP A 526 -25.33 16.00 15.59
CA ASP A 526 -25.82 16.70 14.40
C ASP A 526 -24.71 17.49 13.67
N ARG A 527 -23.55 17.66 14.32
CA ARG A 527 -22.40 18.44 13.81
C ARG A 527 -21.29 17.61 13.18
N LEU A 528 -21.51 16.33 12.89
CA LEU A 528 -20.49 15.43 12.35
C LEU A 528 -20.95 14.78 11.05
N LEU A 529 -20.16 14.94 10.01
CA LEU A 529 -20.40 14.37 8.69
C LEU A 529 -19.12 13.68 8.18
N LEU A 530 -19.25 12.44 7.73
CA LEU A 530 -18.19 11.71 7.02
C LEU A 530 -18.37 11.91 5.52
N CYS A 531 -17.33 12.41 4.85
CA CYS A 531 -17.27 12.57 3.40
C CYS A 531 -16.56 11.36 2.79
N THR A 532 -17.31 10.39 2.26
CA THR A 532 -16.78 9.18 1.63
C THR A 532 -17.56 8.80 0.39
N MET A 533 -16.86 8.24 -0.60
CA MET A 533 -17.47 7.61 -1.78
C MET A 533 -17.56 6.09 -1.64
N ASP A 534 -17.07 5.52 -0.54
CA ASP A 534 -17.12 4.09 -0.28
C ASP A 534 -18.50 3.72 0.29
N ARG A 535 -19.23 2.87 -0.44
CA ARG A 535 -20.58 2.41 -0.05
C ARG A 535 -20.57 1.57 1.23
N ARG A 536 -19.51 0.80 1.47
CA ARG A 536 -19.34 -0.04 2.66
C ARG A 536 -19.02 0.83 3.87
N MET A 537 -18.07 1.76 3.74
CA MET A 537 -17.77 2.71 4.81
C MET A 537 -18.97 3.58 5.16
N SER A 538 -19.73 4.01 4.14
CA SER A 538 -20.99 4.76 4.31
C SER A 538 -21.99 4.00 5.19
N ARG A 539 -22.22 2.72 4.90
CA ARG A 539 -23.08 1.86 5.71
C ARG A 539 -22.55 1.70 7.14
N ALA A 540 -21.24 1.63 7.34
CA ALA A 540 -20.64 1.48 8.68
C ALA A 540 -20.88 2.73 9.51
N ALA A 541 -20.64 3.90 8.91
CA ALA A 541 -20.89 5.19 9.54
C ALA A 541 -22.37 5.36 9.93
N GLU A 542 -23.31 4.94 9.08
CA GLU A 542 -24.74 4.97 9.41
C GLU A 542 -25.10 4.05 10.59
N GLN A 543 -24.51 2.86 10.65
CA GLN A 543 -24.67 1.95 11.81
C GLN A 543 -24.09 2.58 13.10
N LEU A 544 -23.06 3.41 12.99
CA LEU A 544 -22.50 4.21 14.10
C LEU A 544 -23.29 5.50 14.41
N GLY A 545 -24.36 5.78 13.66
CA GLY A 545 -25.12 7.03 13.82
C GLY A 545 -24.33 8.28 13.42
N ILE A 546 -23.44 8.15 12.43
CA ILE A 546 -22.68 9.23 11.80
C ILE A 546 -23.33 9.52 10.44
N ARG A 547 -23.51 10.81 10.11
CA ARG A 547 -24.05 11.21 8.80
C ARG A 547 -22.98 11.03 7.72
N VAL A 548 -23.41 10.77 6.49
CA VAL A 548 -22.49 10.52 5.37
C VAL A 548 -22.83 11.38 4.17
N PHE A 549 -21.81 11.91 3.50
CA PHE A 549 -21.95 12.63 2.25
C PHE A 549 -21.01 12.08 1.15
N PRO A 550 -21.51 11.84 -0.07
CA PRO A 550 -22.93 11.79 -0.44
C PRO A 550 -23.67 10.60 0.21
N SER A 551 -25.00 10.65 0.33
CA SER A 551 -25.78 9.48 0.76
C SER A 551 -25.85 8.45 -0.37
N ILE A 552 -25.05 7.39 -0.28
CA ILE A 552 -24.95 6.30 -1.26
C ILE A 552 -25.76 5.06 -0.81
N SER A 553 -26.35 5.10 0.40
CA SER A 553 -26.92 3.92 1.06
C SER A 553 -28.21 3.38 0.42
N ASN A 554 -28.87 4.13 -0.47
CA ASN A 554 -30.25 3.85 -0.90
C ASN A 554 -30.49 3.50 -2.38
N THR A 555 -29.46 3.31 -3.22
CA THR A 555 -29.67 2.76 -4.57
C THR A 555 -29.10 1.35 -4.65
N PRO A 556 -29.85 0.34 -5.15
CA PRO A 556 -29.39 -1.03 -5.30
C PRO A 556 -28.04 -1.12 -6.03
#